data_AF-T2JCU1-F1
#
_entry.id   AF-T2JCU1-F1
#
_cell.length_a   1.000
_cell.length_b   1.000
_cell.length_c   1.000
_cell.angle_alpha   90.00
_cell.angle_beta   90.00
_cell.angle_gamma   90.00
#
_symmetry.space_group_name_H-M   'P 1'
#
loop_
_entity.id
_entity.type
_entity.pdbx_description
1 polymer ?
#
loop_
_entity_poly.entity_id
_entity_poly.type
_entity_poly.pdbx_seq_one_letter_code
_entity_poly.pdbx_strand_id
1 'polypeptide(L)'
;MINIDIQGAELLAFQGAINTLKYIEAINTEVNYQELYEGCAIIEQIDEFLNNKGFQRVATVTPFHPSWGDAFYVTEKQENKQN
;
A
#
# COMPACT_ATOMS: atom_id res chain seq x y z
N MET A 1 -5.30 -9.29 -6.13
CA MET A 1 -4.76 -8.75 -4.86
C MET A 1 -3.26 -8.97 -4.82
N ILE A 2 -2.49 -8.09 -4.18
CA ILE A 2 -1.08 -8.30 -3.83
C ILE A 2 -0.90 -8.11 -2.32
N ASN A 3 0.00 -8.89 -1.72
CA ASN A 3 0.42 -8.78 -0.33
C ASN A 3 1.90 -8.43 -0.30
N ILE A 4 2.29 -7.33 0.35
CA ILE A 4 3.68 -6.90 0.45
C ILE A 4 4.05 -6.71 1.92
N ASP A 5 5.03 -7.47 2.37
CA ASP A 5 5.60 -7.35 3.70
C ASP A 5 7.10 -7.56 3.51
N ILE A 6 7.82 -6.45 3.32
CA ILE A 6 9.24 -6.45 2.95
C ILE A 6 10.03 -5.47 3.82
N GLN A 7 9.53 -5.20 5.03
CA GLN A 7 10.27 -4.61 6.13
C GLN A 7 10.93 -3.28 5.73
N GLY A 8 10.12 -2.37 5.17
CA GLY A 8 10.50 -0.97 4.90
C GLY A 8 10.75 -0.63 3.42
N ALA A 9 10.76 -1.63 2.53
CA ALA A 9 10.94 -1.42 1.09
C ALA A 9 9.63 -1.29 0.30
N GLU A 10 8.48 -1.15 0.97
CA GLU A 10 7.14 -1.19 0.36
C GLU A 10 6.97 -0.12 -0.72
N LEU A 11 7.35 1.13 -0.43
CA LEU A 11 7.24 2.23 -1.40
C LEU A 11 8.09 1.98 -2.64
N LEU A 12 9.31 1.46 -2.47
CA LEU A 12 10.20 1.12 -3.59
C LEU A 12 9.59 0.00 -4.45
N ALA A 13 9.01 -1.03 -3.81
CA ALA A 13 8.32 -2.09 -4.53
C ALA A 13 7.11 -1.55 -5.31
N PHE A 14 6.30 -0.67 -4.71
CA PHE A 14 5.15 -0.06 -5.39
C PHE A 14 5.57 0.85 -6.57
N GLN A 15 6.67 1.61 -6.41
CA GLN A 15 7.24 2.42 -7.48
C GLN A 15 7.76 1.56 -8.64
N GLY A 16 8.38 0.41 -8.35
CA GLY A 16 8.78 -0.56 -9.37
C GLY A 16 7.61 -1.31 -10.02
N ALA A 17 6.49 -1.45 -9.30
CA ALA A 17 5.32 -2.23 -9.71
C ALA A 17 4.22 -1.41 -10.43
N ILE A 18 4.46 -0.16 -10.85
CA ILE A 18 3.44 0.73 -11.44
C ILE A 18 2.61 0.05 -12.55
N ASN A 19 3.24 -0.75 -13.43
CA ASN A 19 2.51 -1.46 -14.48
C ASN A 19 1.71 -2.64 -13.94
N THR A 20 2.23 -3.37 -12.95
CA THR A 20 1.54 -4.47 -12.28
C THR A 20 0.32 -3.95 -11.51
N LEU A 21 0.43 -2.80 -10.84
CA LEU A 21 -0.66 -2.17 -10.08
C LEU A 21 -1.91 -1.90 -10.93
N LYS A 22 -1.80 -1.83 -12.27
CA LYS A 22 -2.96 -1.71 -13.19
C LYS A 22 -3.90 -2.91 -13.13
N TYR A 23 -3.41 -4.09 -12.76
CA TYR A 23 -4.18 -5.34 -12.67
C TYR A 23 -4.56 -5.73 -11.23
N ILE A 24 -4.23 -4.88 -10.25
CA ILE A 24 -4.50 -5.13 -8.83
C ILE A 24 -5.72 -4.31 -8.39
N GLU A 25 -6.63 -4.95 -7.65
CA GLU A 25 -7.83 -4.32 -7.07
C GLU A 25 -7.71 -4.08 -5.55
N ALA A 26 -6.81 -4.81 -4.89
CA ALA A 26 -6.59 -4.72 -3.46
C ALA A 26 -5.12 -4.98 -3.11
N ILE A 27 -4.63 -4.26 -2.11
CA ILE A 27 -3.27 -4.33 -1.57
C ILE A 27 -3.38 -4.54 -0.06
N ASN A 28 -2.72 -5.58 0.45
CA ASN A 28 -2.38 -5.66 1.87
C ASN A 28 -0.88 -5.38 2.01
N THR A 29 -0.49 -4.48 2.91
CA THR A 29 0.93 -4.16 3.08
C THR A 29 1.26 -3.80 4.51
N GLU A 30 2.46 -4.20 4.95
CA GLU A 30 3.05 -3.65 6.17
C GLU A 30 3.20 -2.13 5.99
N VAL A 31 2.99 -1.38 7.07
CA VAL A 31 3.16 0.07 7.13
C VAL A 31 3.84 0.48 8.42
N ASN A 32 4.65 1.52 8.32
CA ASN A 32 5.40 2.07 9.43
C ASN A 32 4.87 3.47 9.78
N TYR A 33 4.66 3.75 11.06
CA TYR A 33 4.31 5.08 11.57
C TYR A 33 5.55 5.87 12.03
N GLN A 34 6.70 5.21 12.06
CA GLN A 34 8.02 5.76 12.39
C GLN A 34 9.07 5.07 11.50
N GLU A 35 10.24 5.66 11.34
CA GLU A 35 11.33 5.03 10.58
C GLU A 35 11.94 3.85 11.36
N LEU A 36 11.39 2.65 11.20
CA LEU A 36 11.89 1.42 11.82
C LEU A 36 13.01 0.75 11.00
N TYR A 37 13.06 1.07 9.72
CA TYR A 37 14.08 0.63 8.77
C TYR A 37 14.70 1.86 8.11
N GLU A 38 16.02 1.84 7.91
CA GLU A 38 16.75 2.99 7.36
C GLU A 38 16.18 3.41 5.99
N GLY A 39 15.68 4.64 5.91
CA GLY A 39 15.08 5.22 4.71
C GLY A 39 13.71 4.67 4.33
N CYS A 40 13.04 3.89 5.20
CA CYS A 40 11.72 3.36 4.87
C CYS A 40 10.66 4.45 4.79
N ALA A 41 9.65 4.21 3.96
CA ALA A 41 8.49 5.07 3.90
C ALA A 41 7.64 4.94 5.16
N ILE A 42 7.22 6.09 5.70
CA ILE A 42 6.11 6.11 6.66
C ILE A 42 4.77 6.03 5.91
N ILE A 43 3.74 5.67 6.66
CA ILE A 43 2.42 5.34 6.13
C ILE A 43 1.81 6.46 5.28
N GLU A 44 2.04 7.73 5.60
CA GLU A 44 1.54 8.89 4.84
C GLU A 44 2.15 8.95 3.42
N GLN A 45 3.39 8.49 3.25
CA GLN A 45 4.05 8.45 1.95
C GLN A 45 3.53 7.28 1.10
N ILE A 46 3.20 6.15 1.74
CA ILE A 46 2.51 5.02 1.09
C ILE A 46 1.11 5.46 0.65
N ASP A 47 0.37 6.15 1.53
CA ASP A 47 -0.94 6.73 1.21
C ASP A 47 -0.86 7.66 0.02
N GLU A 48 0.03 8.65 0.04
CA GLU A 48 0.18 9.61 -1.05
C GLU A 48 0.43 8.90 -2.38
N PHE A 49 1.35 7.93 -2.41
CA PHE A 49 1.67 7.19 -3.62
C PHE A 49 0.47 6.37 -4.12
N LEU A 50 -0.15 5.57 -3.24
CA LEU A 50 -1.23 4.66 -3.60
C LEU A 50 -2.54 5.41 -3.94
N ASN A 51 -2.84 6.50 -3.24
CA ASN A 51 -3.94 7.42 -3.55
C ASN A 51 -3.79 8.00 -4.96
N ASN A 52 -2.57 8.43 -5.34
CA ASN A 52 -2.28 8.90 -6.70
C ASN A 52 -2.43 7.81 -7.78
N LYS A 53 -2.54 6.52 -7.39
CA LYS A 53 -2.84 5.38 -8.28
C LYS A 53 -4.29 4.90 -8.18
N GLY A 54 -5.14 5.60 -7.43
CA GLY A 54 -6.56 5.29 -7.29
C GLY A 54 -6.88 4.22 -6.24
N PHE A 55 -5.93 3.85 -5.39
CA PHE A 55 -6.19 3.01 -4.22
C PHE A 55 -6.56 3.89 -3.04
N GLN A 56 -7.48 3.44 -2.19
CA GLN A 56 -7.86 4.10 -0.95
C GLN A 56 -7.64 3.13 0.20
N ARG A 57 -7.05 3.61 1.30
CA ARG A 57 -6.91 2.79 2.51
C ARG A 57 -8.26 2.65 3.21
N VAL A 58 -8.65 1.42 3.52
CA VAL A 58 -9.94 1.11 4.15
C VAL A 58 -9.80 0.44 5.51
N ALA A 59 -8.60 -0.07 5.85
CA ALA A 59 -8.33 -0.61 7.17
C ALA A 59 -6.85 -0.47 7.53
N THR A 60 -6.60 -0.40 8.84
CA THR A 60 -5.27 -0.49 9.45
C THR A 60 -5.37 -1.29 10.75
N VAL A 61 -4.34 -2.05 11.09
CA VAL A 61 -4.24 -2.74 12.37
C VAL A 61 -2.81 -2.66 12.91
N THR A 62 -2.65 -2.34 14.19
CA THR A 62 -1.36 -2.21 14.89
C THR A 62 -1.35 -3.09 16.14
N PRO A 63 -1.39 -4.43 16.01
CA PRO A 63 -1.81 -5.30 17.11
C PRO A 63 -0.75 -5.45 18.20
N PHE A 64 0.54 -5.29 17.87
CA PHE A 64 1.65 -5.57 18.79
C PHE A 64 2.41 -4.32 19.24
N HIS A 65 2.48 -3.28 18.40
CA HIS A 65 3.20 -2.05 18.72
C HIS A 65 2.61 -0.86 17.94
N PRO A 66 2.56 0.37 18.49
CA PRO A 66 1.98 1.53 17.81
C PRO A 66 2.82 2.09 16.64
N SER A 67 4.07 1.65 16.48
CA SER A 67 4.96 2.20 15.44
C SER A 67 4.85 1.52 14.09
N TRP A 68 4.13 0.40 13.99
CA TRP A 68 3.95 -0.36 12.75
C TRP A 68 2.65 -1.15 12.76
N GLY A 69 2.25 -1.64 11.59
CA GLY A 69 1.08 -2.48 11.44
C GLY A 69 0.86 -2.90 10.01
N ASP A 70 -0.34 -3.38 9.73
CA ASP A 70 -0.79 -3.69 8.37
C ASP A 70 -1.82 -2.66 7.93
N ALA A 71 -1.81 -2.33 6.64
CA ALA A 71 -2.82 -1.52 5.98
C ALA A 71 -3.41 -2.24 4.78
N PHE A 72 -4.72 -2.11 4.64
CA PHE A 72 -5.47 -2.65 3.51
C PHE A 72 -6.01 -1.52 2.64
N TYR A 73 -5.68 -1.58 1.35
CA TYR A 73 -6.09 -0.62 0.34
C TYR A 73 -6.90 -1.31 -0.74
N VAL A 74 -7.93 -0.63 -1.25
CA VAL A 74 -8.77 -1.10 -2.35
C VAL A 74 -8.91 -0.02 -3.41
N THR A 75 -9.13 -0.42 -4.66
CA THR A 75 -9.45 0.51 -5.75
C THR A 75 -10.77 0.12 -6.38
N GLU A 76 -11.62 1.11 -6.66
CA GLU A 76 -12.81 0.94 -7.48
C GLU A 76 -12.42 1.07 -8.95
N LYS A 77 -11.66 0.11 -9.47
CA LYS A 77 -11.48 0.05 -10.92
C LYS A 77 -12.83 -0.34 -11.52
N GLN A 78 -13.48 0.63 -12.15
CA GLN A 78 -14.70 0.37 -12.90
C GLN A 78 -14.41 -0.72 -13.94
N GLU A 79 -15.24 -1.77 -13.94
CA GLU A 79 -15.32 -2.64 -15.10
C GLU A 79 -15.60 -1.74 -16.31
N ASN A 80 -14.66 -1.66 -17.25
CA ASN A 80 -14.98 -1.19 -18.59
C ASN A 80 -15.94 -2.23 -19.18
N LYS A 81 -17.24 -2.06 -18.90
CA LYS A 81 -18.31 -2.67 -19.68
C LYS A 81 -18.18 -2.07 -21.08
N GLN A 82 -17.41 -2.74 -21.93
CA GLN A 82 -17.41 -2.51 -23.37
C GLN A 82 -18.84 -2.74 -23.84
N ASN A 83 -19.53 -1.64 -24.16
CA ASN A 83 -20.74 -1.64 -24.96
C ASN A 83 -20.43 -2.12 -26.38
#